data_AF-A0A2K3MA52-F1
#
_entry.id   AF-A0A2K3MA52-F1
#
_cell.length_a   1.000
_cell.length_b   1.000
_cell.length_c   1.000
_cell.angle_alpha   90.00
_cell.angle_beta   90.00
_cell.angle_gamma   90.00
#
_symmetry.space_group_name_H-M   'P 1'
#
loop_
_entity.id
_entity.type
_entity.pdbx_description
1 polymer ?
#
loop_
_entity_poly.entity_id
_entity_poly.type
_entity_poly.pdbx_seq_one_letter_code
_entity_poly.pdbx_strand_id
1 'polypeptide(L)'
;MEGALRREVIITMTGALHRGVIVTMTGALQRGVIVTMIGALRKGVIVIVTGALRRGVIVIMTGTLWRGVTVIVTGALWRGVIITVTEALWRGVIVIMTGALQRRVIVTMTGAQQRKNVGI
;
A
#
# COMPACT_ATOMS: atom_id res chain seq x y z
N MET A 1 10.28 -26.65 7.56
CA MET A 1 10.74 -25.85 6.39
C MET A 1 9.64 -24.85 6.08
N GLU A 2 9.65 -23.66 6.69
CA GLU A 2 8.65 -22.64 6.34
C GLU A 2 8.99 -22.05 4.96
N GLY A 3 8.06 -22.24 4.03
CA GLY A 3 8.21 -21.91 2.62
C GLY A 3 8.39 -20.41 2.40
N ALA A 4 9.64 -19.96 2.33
CA ALA A 4 9.92 -18.63 1.81
C ALA A 4 9.52 -18.57 0.33
N LEU A 5 8.50 -17.77 0.01
CA LEU A 5 8.09 -17.55 -1.37
C LEU A 5 9.23 -16.80 -2.08
N ARG A 6 9.89 -17.53 -2.99
CA ARG A 6 10.96 -16.97 -3.83
C ARG A 6 10.44 -16.08 -4.96
N ARG A 7 9.12 -15.99 -5.10
CA ARG A 7 8.44 -15.24 -6.16
C ARG A 7 7.99 -13.88 -5.67
N GLU A 8 7.81 -13.00 -6.64
CA GLU A 8 7.21 -11.69 -6.44
C GLU A 8 5.69 -11.85 -6.48
N VAL A 9 4.99 -11.14 -5.60
CA VAL A 9 3.52 -11.08 -5.64
C VAL A 9 3.13 -9.77 -6.29
N ILE A 10 2.46 -9.85 -7.43
CA ILE A 10 1.96 -8.69 -8.17
C ILE A 10 0.45 -8.76 -8.21
N ILE A 11 -0.21 -7.71 -7.73
CA ILE A 11 -1.66 -7.56 -7.75
C ILE A 11 -1.99 -6.28 -8.51
N THR A 12 -2.80 -6.41 -9.55
CA THR A 12 -3.24 -5.27 -10.36
C THR A 12 -4.76 -5.26 -10.42
N MET A 13 -5.38 -4.12 -10.10
CA MET A 13 -6.81 -3.91 -10.35
C MET A 13 -7.04 -2.64 -11.15
N THR A 14 -7.99 -2.70 -12.07
CA THR A 14 -8.38 -1.59 -12.93
C THR A 14 -9.90 -1.39 -12.90
N GLY A 15 -10.36 -0.14 -12.88
CA GLY A 15 -11.78 0.22 -12.97
C GLY A 15 -12.31 1.05 -11.79
N ALA A 16 -13.63 1.21 -11.73
CA ALA A 16 -14.31 1.99 -10.70
C ALA A 16 -14.87 1.08 -9.60
N LEU A 17 -14.29 1.12 -8.40
CA LEU A 17 -14.75 0.33 -7.25
C LEU A 17 -15.52 1.20 -6.26
N HIS A 18 -16.74 0.76 -5.97
CA HIS A 18 -17.58 1.39 -4.95
C HIS A 18 -17.29 0.84 -3.54
N ARG A 19 -16.74 -0.38 -3.46
CA ARG A 19 -16.34 -1.04 -2.22
C ARG A 19 -14.84 -0.87 -1.97
N GLY A 20 -14.42 -1.06 -0.72
CA GLY A 20 -13.03 -0.95 -0.33
C GLY A 20 -12.29 -2.22 -0.70
N VAL A 21 -10.97 -2.13 -0.83
CA VAL A 21 -10.12 -3.27 -1.14
C VAL A 21 -9.23 -3.56 0.05
N ILE A 22 -9.21 -4.82 0.47
CA ILE A 22 -8.30 -5.31 1.50
C ILE A 22 -7.42 -6.37 0.85
N VAL A 23 -6.12 -6.16 0.94
CA VAL A 23 -5.11 -7.09 0.46
C VAL A 23 -4.29 -7.53 1.67
N THR A 24 -4.23 -8.83 1.92
CA THR A 24 -3.46 -9.39 3.05
C THR A 24 -2.48 -10.43 2.54
N MET A 25 -1.23 -10.33 3.00
CA MET A 25 -0.18 -11.31 2.72
C MET A 25 0.50 -11.73 4.03
N THR A 26 0.76 -13.02 4.16
CA THR A 26 1.47 -13.59 5.31
C THR A 26 2.59 -14.52 4.84
N GLY A 27 3.79 -14.39 5.42
CA GLY A 27 4.94 -15.27 5.16
C GLY A 27 6.23 -14.51 4.82
N ALA A 28 7.29 -15.28 4.55
CA ALA A 28 8.58 -14.73 4.16
C ALA A 28 8.70 -14.62 2.63
N LEU A 29 9.01 -13.43 2.10
CA LEU A 29 9.14 -13.16 0.66
C LEU A 29 10.55 -12.68 0.31
N GLN A 30 11.17 -13.35 -0.68
CA GLN A 30 12.48 -12.93 -1.18
C GLN A 30 12.37 -11.79 -2.20
N ARG A 31 11.34 -11.79 -3.05
CA ARG A 31 11.23 -10.84 -4.18
C ARG A 31 10.31 -9.64 -3.96
N GLY A 32 9.55 -9.61 -2.87
CA GLY A 32 8.73 -8.45 -2.48
C GLY A 32 7.29 -8.51 -3.01
N VAL A 33 6.55 -7.43 -2.77
CA VAL A 33 5.14 -7.30 -3.12
C VAL A 33 4.92 -6.01 -3.92
N ILE A 34 4.17 -6.09 -5.00
CA ILE A 34 3.69 -4.94 -5.78
C ILE A 34 2.16 -4.98 -5.82
N VAL A 35 1.52 -3.88 -5.44
CA VAL A 35 0.08 -3.67 -5.55
C VAL A 35 -0.18 -2.42 -6.39
N THR A 36 -0.90 -2.57 -7.50
CA THR A 36 -1.24 -1.48 -8.40
C THR A 36 -2.75 -1.38 -8.54
N MET A 37 -3.30 -0.19 -8.34
CA MET A 37 -4.72 0.08 -8.52
C MET A 37 -4.89 1.28 -9.43
N ILE A 38 -5.72 1.14 -10.47
CA ILE A 38 -5.97 2.18 -11.46
C ILE A 38 -7.47 2.42 -11.57
N GLY A 39 -7.92 3.66 -11.35
CA GLY A 39 -9.31 4.08 -11.49
C GLY A 39 -9.86 4.78 -10.25
N ALA A 40 -11.18 4.73 -10.07
CA ALA A 40 -11.88 5.46 -9.01
C ALA A 40 -12.27 4.54 -7.85
N LEU A 41 -11.87 4.86 -6.63
CA LEU A 41 -12.21 4.13 -5.42
C LEU A 41 -12.99 4.99 -4.42
N ARG A 42 -14.25 4.60 -4.22
CA ARG A 42 -15.17 5.31 -3.31
C ARG A 42 -14.91 4.98 -1.84
N LYS A 43 -14.50 3.74 -1.57
CA LYS A 43 -13.98 3.31 -0.27
C LYS A 43 -12.45 3.15 -0.36
N GLY A 44 -11.78 3.13 0.79
CA GLY A 44 -10.33 3.14 0.86
C GLY A 44 -9.70 1.79 0.55
N VAL A 45 -8.37 1.77 0.51
CA VAL A 45 -7.55 0.57 0.34
C VAL A 45 -6.81 0.26 1.64
N ILE A 46 -6.78 -1.01 2.03
CA ILE A 46 -5.96 -1.51 3.12
C ILE A 46 -5.04 -2.59 2.58
N VAL A 47 -3.73 -2.43 2.73
CA VAL A 47 -2.73 -3.44 2.39
C VAL A 47 -2.05 -3.86 3.68
N ILE A 48 -2.06 -5.16 3.98
CA ILE A 48 -1.47 -5.75 5.19
C ILE A 48 -0.44 -6.79 4.75
N VAL A 49 0.79 -6.64 5.22
CA VAL A 49 1.88 -7.56 4.96
C VAL A 49 2.47 -8.02 6.29
N THR A 50 2.42 -9.32 6.56
CA THR A 50 2.95 -9.92 7.79
C THR A 50 4.07 -10.91 7.46
N GLY A 51 5.26 -10.72 8.03
CA GLY A 51 6.42 -11.58 7.83
C GLY A 51 7.66 -10.82 7.34
N ALA A 52 8.67 -11.56 6.88
CA ALA A 52 9.95 -10.99 6.47
C ALA A 52 10.01 -10.76 4.95
N LEU A 53 10.36 -9.56 4.50
CA LEU A 53 10.57 -9.25 3.08
C LEU A 53 11.98 -8.75 2.82
N ARG A 54 12.63 -9.39 1.84
CA ARG A 54 13.97 -8.97 1.36
C ARG A 54 13.91 -7.77 0.41
N ARG A 55 12.97 -7.76 -0.53
CA ARG A 55 12.88 -6.71 -1.57
C ARG A 55 11.88 -5.58 -1.28
N GLY A 56 11.00 -5.72 -0.29
CA GLY A 56 10.10 -4.66 0.15
C GLY A 56 8.69 -4.71 -0.43
N VAL A 57 7.93 -3.64 -0.22
CA VAL A 57 6.53 -3.48 -0.67
C VAL A 57 6.42 -2.23 -1.54
N ILE A 58 5.75 -2.32 -2.68
CA ILE A 58 5.43 -1.20 -3.56
C ILE A 58 3.91 -1.13 -3.70
N VAL A 59 3.32 0.03 -3.44
CA VAL A 59 1.89 0.29 -3.62
C VAL A 59 1.73 1.50 -4.54
N ILE A 60 1.05 1.32 -5.66
CA ILE A 60 0.80 2.35 -6.67
C ILE A 60 -0.71 2.52 -6.81
N MET A 61 -1.16 3.75 -6.64
CA MET A 61 -2.55 4.14 -6.79
C MET A 61 -2.63 5.25 -7.83
N THR A 62 -3.36 5.03 -8.91
CA THR A 62 -3.58 6.02 -9.96
C THR A 62 -5.08 6.25 -10.12
N GLY A 63 -5.54 7.47 -9.87
CA GLY A 63 -6.94 7.85 -9.97
C GLY A 63 -7.53 8.34 -8.64
N THR A 64 -8.85 8.48 -8.59
CA THR A 64 -9.52 9.19 -7.50
C THR A 64 -9.79 8.28 -6.30
N LEU A 65 -9.36 8.68 -5.09
CA LEU A 65 -9.59 7.94 -3.85
C LEU A 65 -10.35 8.78 -2.80
N TRP A 66 -11.49 8.25 -2.34
CA TRP A 66 -12.34 8.95 -1.38
C TRP A 66 -12.03 8.69 0.09
N ARG A 67 -11.71 7.45 0.47
CA ARG A 67 -11.53 7.05 1.89
C ARG A 67 -10.08 6.78 2.31
N GLY A 68 -9.11 6.97 1.40
CA GLY A 68 -7.68 6.92 1.70
C GLY A 68 -7.04 5.55 1.59
N VAL A 69 -5.73 5.49 1.82
CA VAL A 69 -4.92 4.27 1.74
C VAL A 69 -4.31 4.00 3.10
N THR A 70 -4.37 2.75 3.55
CA THR A 70 -3.67 2.28 4.74
C THR A 70 -2.74 1.13 4.34
N VAL A 71 -1.46 1.26 4.66
CA VAL A 71 -0.48 0.19 4.47
C VAL A 71 0.08 -0.20 5.82
N ILE A 72 -0.06 -1.47 6.18
CA ILE A 72 0.42 -2.05 7.43
C ILE A 72 1.45 -3.11 7.08
N VAL A 73 2.64 -2.99 7.63
CA VAL A 73 3.66 -4.03 7.53
C VAL A 73 4.10 -4.43 8.93
N THR A 74 4.03 -5.73 9.20
CA THR A 74 4.43 -6.35 10.46
C THR A 74 5.53 -7.37 10.18
N GLY A 75 6.74 -7.13 10.67
CA GLY A 75 7.90 -8.01 10.47
C GLY A 75 9.12 -7.27 9.94
N ALA A 76 10.10 -8.02 9.44
CA ALA A 76 11.38 -7.47 9.00
C ALA A 76 11.36 -7.07 7.52
N LEU A 77 11.79 -5.84 7.21
CA LEU A 77 11.83 -5.30 5.86
C LEU A 77 13.24 -4.81 5.50
N TRP A 78 13.85 -5.45 4.51
CA TRP A 78 15.21 -5.11 4.09
C TRP A 78 15.27 -3.90 3.16
N ARG A 79 14.50 -3.90 2.07
CA ARG A 79 14.59 -2.85 1.05
C ARG A 79 13.66 -1.66 1.25
N GLY A 80 12.56 -1.79 1.99
CA GLY A 80 11.67 -0.68 2.29
C GLY A 80 10.27 -0.77 1.71
N VAL A 81 9.47 0.27 1.98
CA VAL A 81 8.12 0.45 1.45
C VAL A 81 8.11 1.67 0.54
N ILE A 82 7.50 1.55 -0.64
CA ILE A 82 7.25 2.66 -1.55
C ILE A 82 5.74 2.75 -1.76
N ILE A 83 5.17 3.93 -1.54
CA ILE A 83 3.76 4.21 -1.81
C ILE A 83 3.69 5.42 -2.73
N THR A 84 3.05 5.25 -3.87
CA THR A 84 2.80 6.32 -4.84
C THR A 84 1.31 6.48 -5.01
N VAL A 85 0.81 7.68 -4.76
CA VAL A 85 -0.57 8.07 -5.06
C VAL A 85 -0.54 9.20 -6.07
N THR A 86 -1.15 8.96 -7.23
CA THR A 86 -1.26 9.93 -8.32
C THR A 86 -2.74 10.23 -8.55
N GLU A 87 -3.10 11.52 -8.62
CA GLU A 87 -4.44 12.13 -8.68
C GLU A 87 -5.03 12.53 -7.32
N ALA A 88 -6.36 12.57 -7.21
CA ALA A 88 -7.08 13.17 -6.09
C ALA A 88 -7.28 12.19 -4.93
N LEU A 89 -6.90 12.63 -3.73
CA LEU A 89 -7.02 11.89 -2.49
C LEU A 89 -7.80 12.71 -1.45
N TRP A 90 -8.97 12.22 -1.03
CA TRP A 90 -9.83 12.93 -0.06
C TRP A 90 -9.50 12.61 1.40
N ARG A 91 -8.99 11.41 1.67
CA ARG A 91 -8.46 11.04 2.99
C ARG A 91 -7.03 10.56 2.78
N GLY A 92 -6.11 11.01 3.62
CA GLY A 92 -4.67 10.80 3.44
C GLY A 92 -4.22 9.33 3.39
N VAL A 93 -2.90 9.15 3.29
CA VAL A 93 -2.26 7.84 3.39
C VAL A 93 -1.76 7.62 4.81
N ILE A 94 -2.00 6.44 5.34
CA ILE A 94 -1.47 5.97 6.62
C ILE A 94 -0.52 4.82 6.35
N VAL A 95 0.69 4.88 6.93
CA VAL A 95 1.68 3.81 6.88
C VAL A 95 2.03 3.40 8.30
N ILE A 96 1.83 2.13 8.62
CA ILE A 96 2.14 1.55 9.92
C ILE A 96 3.18 0.47 9.69
N MET A 97 4.31 0.60 10.38
CA MET A 97 5.42 -0.34 10.31
C MET A 97 5.70 -0.85 11.71
N THR A 98 5.62 -2.16 11.91
CA THR A 98 5.96 -2.82 13.19
C THR A 98 7.04 -3.85 12.92
N GLY A 99 8.26 -3.62 13.40
CA GLY A 99 9.41 -4.51 13.19
C GLY A 99 10.63 -3.79 12.61
N ALA A 100 11.62 -4.57 12.19
CA ALA A 100 12.90 -4.03 11.72
C ALA A 100 12.80 -3.50 10.28
N LEU A 101 13.26 -2.27 10.05
CA LEU A 101 13.40 -1.66 8.72
C LEU A 101 14.86 -1.30 8.47
N GLN A 102 15.46 -1.81 7.39
CA GLN A 102 16.87 -1.56 7.09
C GLN A 102 17.11 -0.39 6.12
N ARG A 103 16.19 -0.14 5.19
CA ARG A 103 16.32 0.97 4.22
C ARG A 103 15.43 2.15 4.56
N ARG A 104 14.28 2.30 3.91
CA ARG A 104 13.45 3.52 3.97
C ARG A 104 11.99 3.22 3.69
N VAL A 105 11.12 4.13 4.13
CA VAL A 105 9.75 4.26 3.65
C VAL A 105 9.68 5.53 2.82
N ILE A 106 9.11 5.43 1.62
CA ILE A 106 8.89 6.57 0.72
C ILE A 106 7.40 6.64 0.43
N VAL A 107 6.80 7.80 0.67
CA VAL A 107 5.41 8.10 0.31
C VAL A 107 5.42 9.32 -0.58
N THR A 108 4.98 9.13 -1.82
CA THR A 108 4.85 10.19 -2.82
C THR A 108 3.37 10.38 -3.12
N MET A 109 2.91 11.63 -3.01
CA MET A 109 1.55 12.01 -3.39
C MET A 109 1.64 13.13 -4.42
N THR A 110 0.97 12.94 -5.55
CA THR A 110 0.96 13.89 -6.67
C THR A 110 -0.48 14.11 -7.08
N GLY A 111 -1.02 15.31 -6.85
CA GLY A 111 -2.41 15.65 -7.14
C GLY A 111 -3.09 16.42 -6.00
N ALA A 112 -4.39 16.71 -6.17
CA ALA A 112 -5.14 17.49 -5.20
C ALA A 112 -5.53 16.65 -3.97
N GLN A 113 -4.98 16.97 -2.81
CA GLN A 113 -5.46 16.42 -1.55
C GLN A 113 -6.60 17.29 -0.99
N GLN A 114 -7.84 16.82 -1.12
CA GLN A 114 -9.00 17.50 -0.54
C GLN A 114 -9.15 17.07 0.91
N ARG A 115 -8.47 17.76 1.83
CA ARG A 115 -8.79 17.63 3.26
C ARG A 115 -10.14 18.30 3.47
N LYS A 116 -11.16 17.58 3.96
CA LYS A 116 -12.34 18.27 4.48
C LYS A 116 -11.85 19.24 5.56
N ASN A 117 -11.92 20.53 5.30
CA ASN A 117 -12.14 21.50 6.36
C ASN A 117 -13.46 21.10 6.99
N VAL A 118 -13.39 20.35 8.09
CA VAL A 118 -14.48 20.34 9.04
C VAL A 118 -14.41 21.73 9.65
N GLY A 119 -15.18 22.66 9.07
CA GLY A 119 -15.45 23.93 9.70
C GLY A 119 -16.00 23.65 11.09
N ILE A 120 -15.35 24.22 12.09
CA ILE A 120 -15.91 24.41 13.42
C ILE A 120 -16.92 25.55 13.34
#